data_AF-K1TJM5-F1
#
_entry.id   AF-K1TJM5-F1
#
_cell.length_a   1.000
_cell.length_b   1.000
_cell.length_c   1.000
_cell.angle_alpha   90.00
_cell.angle_beta   90.00
_cell.angle_gamma   90.00
#
_symmetry.space_group_name_H-M   'P 1'
#
loop_
_entity.id
_entity.type
_entity.pdbx_description
1 polymer ?
#
loop_
_entity_poly.entity_id
_entity_poly.type
_entity_poly.pdbx_seq_one_letter_code
_entity_poly.pdbx_strand_id
1 'polypeptide(L)'
;MDYIDKIFKTVSIKDSRRIIELYFQELYCFAPLSNKALSQKLLLPVPIVTAIKNEGIRLGILEQCSGGVGLTHNGKEYVEQALGFKGIDLCLYRRLAESEQARDAYADALVKNTVRHSTNAP
;
A
#
# COMPACT_ATOMS: atom_id res chain seq x y z
N MET A 1 2.15 -14.42 11.23
CA MET A 1 0.91 -14.95 10.63
C MET A 1 0.79 -14.33 9.25
N ASP A 2 0.66 -15.13 8.19
CA ASP A 2 0.52 -14.59 6.83
C ASP A 2 -0.96 -14.34 6.52
N TYR A 3 -1.35 -13.07 6.51
CA TYR A 3 -2.72 -12.65 6.24
C TYR A 3 -3.04 -12.63 4.74
N ILE A 4 -2.04 -12.37 3.90
CA ILE A 4 -2.20 -12.39 2.43
C ILE A 4 -2.56 -13.79 1.98
N ASP A 5 -1.84 -14.80 2.48
CA ASP A 5 -2.12 -16.20 2.15
C ASP A 5 -3.52 -16.63 2.59
N LYS A 6 -3.97 -16.17 3.77
CA LYS A 6 -5.31 -16.48 4.28
C LYS A 6 -6.39 -15.85 3.40
N ILE A 7 -6.25 -14.58 3.05
CA ILE A 7 -7.18 -13.90 2.16
C ILE A 7 -7.17 -14.53 0.76
N PHE A 8 -5.99 -14.83 0.23
CA PHE A 8 -5.83 -15.41 -1.10
C PHE A 8 -6.57 -16.74 -1.25
N LYS A 9 -6.41 -17.63 -0.27
CA LYS A 9 -7.08 -18.94 -0.26
C LYS A 9 -8.61 -18.81 -0.17
N THR A 10 -9.12 -17.79 0.51
CA THR A 10 -10.57 -17.59 0.68
C THR A 10 -11.21 -16.89 -0.52
N VAL A 11 -10.56 -15.88 -1.10
CA VAL A 11 -11.21 -14.99 -2.09
C VAL A 11 -11.22 -15.56 -3.52
N SER A 12 -10.62 -16.74 -3.74
CA SER A 12 -10.62 -17.44 -5.03
C SER A 12 -10.24 -16.54 -6.23
N ILE A 13 -9.27 -15.65 -5.98
CA ILE A 13 -8.73 -14.71 -6.97
C ILE A 13 -7.87 -15.50 -7.95
N LYS A 14 -8.11 -15.36 -9.26
CA LYS A 14 -7.27 -15.99 -10.30
C LYS A 14 -5.89 -15.33 -10.43
N ASP A 15 -5.77 -14.08 -9.97
CA ASP A 15 -4.52 -13.31 -9.97
C ASP A 15 -3.54 -13.76 -8.88
N SER A 16 -2.39 -13.08 -8.81
CA SER A 16 -1.35 -13.36 -7.83
C SER A 16 -1.65 -12.74 -6.45
N ARG A 17 -1.01 -13.29 -5.41
CA ARG A 17 -0.96 -12.71 -4.05
C ARG A 17 -0.59 -11.23 -4.01
N ARG A 18 0.15 -10.77 -5.02
CA ARG A 18 0.58 -9.38 -5.19
C ARG A 18 -0.58 -8.41 -5.20
N ILE A 19 -1.76 -8.80 -5.71
CA ILE A 19 -2.94 -7.92 -5.70
C ILE A 19 -3.43 -7.62 -4.29
N ILE A 20 -3.31 -8.60 -3.38
CA ILE A 20 -3.66 -8.39 -1.97
C ILE A 20 -2.59 -7.54 -1.31
N GLU A 21 -1.30 -7.77 -1.57
CA GLU A 21 -0.23 -6.87 -1.09
C GLU A 21 -0.46 -5.40 -1.49
N LEU A 22 -0.78 -5.16 -2.77
CA LEU A 22 -1.08 -3.83 -3.28
C LEU A 22 -2.33 -3.23 -2.62
N TYR A 23 -3.34 -4.05 -2.31
CA TYR A 23 -4.49 -3.62 -1.53
C TYR A 23 -4.09 -3.10 -0.14
N PHE A 24 -3.24 -3.82 0.58
CA PHE A 24 -2.73 -3.39 1.88
C PHE A 24 -1.84 -2.13 1.76
N GLN A 25 -1.02 -2.04 0.72
CA GLN A 25 -0.22 -0.85 0.42
C GLN A 25 -1.09 0.39 0.18
N GLU A 26 -2.13 0.29 -0.65
CA GLU A 26 -3.03 1.41 -0.92
C GLU A 26 -3.73 1.89 0.37
N LEU A 27 -4.16 0.97 1.23
CA LEU A 27 -4.72 1.33 2.54
C LEU A 27 -3.68 1.95 3.47
N TYR A 28 -2.47 1.40 3.55
CA TYR A 28 -1.42 1.98 4.39
C TYR A 28 -1.08 3.41 3.96
N CYS A 29 -0.99 3.63 2.66
CA CYS A 29 -0.61 4.93 2.10
C CYS A 29 -1.75 5.94 2.06
N PHE A 30 -3.00 5.54 1.81
CA PHE A 30 -4.09 6.47 1.46
C PHE A 30 -5.42 6.22 2.19
N ALA A 31 -5.48 5.32 3.18
CA ALA A 31 -6.71 5.11 3.94
C ALA A 31 -7.23 6.40 4.61
N PRO A 32 -8.55 6.51 4.82
CA PRO A 32 -9.59 5.52 4.45
C PRO A 32 -9.93 5.55 2.95
N LEU A 33 -10.16 4.37 2.35
CA LEU A 33 -10.55 4.24 0.93
C LEU A 33 -11.86 3.47 0.75
N SER A 34 -12.74 3.97 -0.12
CA SER A 34 -13.96 3.25 -0.50
C SER A 34 -13.66 2.03 -1.37
N ASN A 35 -14.59 1.06 -1.40
CA ASN A 35 -14.48 -0.09 -2.31
C ASN A 35 -14.39 0.33 -3.79
N LYS A 36 -15.05 1.45 -4.16
CA LYS A 36 -14.97 2.00 -5.52
C LYS A 36 -13.56 2.54 -5.80
N ALA A 37 -12.97 3.29 -4.88
CA ALA A 37 -11.62 3.83 -5.05
C ALA A 37 -10.57 2.70 -5.17
N LEU A 38 -10.67 1.69 -4.31
CA LEU A 38 -9.78 0.51 -4.36
C LEU A 38 -9.96 -0.29 -5.65
N SER A 39 -11.19 -0.49 -6.10
CA SER A 39 -11.50 -1.15 -7.38
C SER A 39 -10.86 -0.43 -8.56
N GLN A 40 -10.95 0.90 -8.60
CA GLN A 40 -10.37 1.71 -9.67
C GLN A 40 -8.83 1.72 -9.62
N LYS A 41 -8.24 1.87 -8.43
CA LYS A 41 -6.77 1.91 -8.25
C LYS A 41 -6.10 0.58 -8.58
N LEU A 42 -6.72 -0.53 -8.21
CA LEU A 42 -6.15 -1.88 -8.36
C LEU A 42 -6.65 -2.61 -9.61
N LEU A 43 -7.55 -1.98 -10.39
CA LEU A 43 -8.20 -2.58 -11.56
C LEU A 43 -8.92 -3.90 -11.22
N LEU A 44 -9.50 -3.98 -10.02
CA LEU A 44 -10.22 -5.15 -9.52
C LEU A 44 -11.72 -4.94 -9.60
N PRO A 45 -12.52 -5.97 -9.94
CA PRO A 45 -13.97 -5.90 -9.80
C PRO A 45 -14.36 -5.60 -8.35
N VAL A 46 -15.36 -4.73 -8.15
CA VAL A 46 -15.90 -4.39 -6.82
C VAL A 46 -16.24 -5.63 -5.97
N PRO A 47 -16.77 -6.75 -6.52
CA PRO A 47 -16.99 -7.97 -5.75
C PRO A 47 -15.71 -8.55 -5.14
N ILE A 48 -14.58 -8.52 -5.87
CA ILE A 48 -13.29 -9.02 -5.38
C ILE A 48 -12.77 -8.12 -4.25
N VAL A 49 -12.81 -6.80 -4.44
CA VAL A 49 -12.45 -5.81 -3.41
C VAL A 49 -13.27 -6.01 -2.14
N THR A 50 -14.56 -6.27 -2.31
CA THR A 50 -15.49 -6.49 -1.19
C THR A 50 -15.19 -7.80 -0.46
N ALA A 51 -14.84 -8.86 -1.19
CA ALA A 51 -14.43 -10.13 -0.59
C ALA A 51 -13.11 -10.02 0.18
N ILE A 52 -12.10 -9.34 -0.37
CA ILE A 52 -10.85 -9.00 0.35
C ILE A 52 -11.15 -8.22 1.63
N LYS A 53 -11.99 -7.18 1.53
CA LYS A 53 -12.41 -6.36 2.68
C LYS A 53 -13.03 -7.23 3.78
N ASN A 54 -14.06 -8.00 3.43
CA ASN A 54 -14.83 -8.76 4.40
C ASN A 54 -13.95 -9.80 5.11
N GLU A 55 -13.07 -10.46 4.36
CA GLU A 55 -12.12 -11.42 4.94
C GLU A 55 -11.08 -10.74 5.83
N GLY A 56 -10.55 -9.58 5.43
CA GLY A 56 -9.64 -8.79 6.27
C GLY A 56 -10.29 -8.27 7.55
N ILE A 57 -11.57 -7.86 7.51
CA ILE A 57 -12.33 -7.49 8.72
C ILE A 57 -12.52 -8.72 9.62
N ARG A 58 -12.89 -9.87 9.04
CA ARG A 58 -13.03 -11.13 9.79
C ARG A 58 -11.72 -11.55 10.47
N LEU A 59 -10.58 -11.28 9.84
CA LEU A 59 -9.24 -11.55 10.38
C LEU A 59 -8.74 -10.48 11.37
N GLY A 60 -9.49 -9.39 11.58
CA GLY A 60 -9.16 -8.32 12.53
C GLY A 60 -8.03 -7.37 12.07
N ILE A 61 -7.69 -7.38 10.78
CA ILE A 61 -6.60 -6.55 10.21
C ILE A 61 -7.13 -5.35 9.42
N LEU A 62 -8.39 -5.39 8.99
CA LEU A 62 -9.09 -4.28 8.37
C LEU A 62 -10.27 -3.83 9.24
N GLU A 63 -10.68 -2.58 9.08
CA GLU A 63 -11.85 -2.02 9.74
C GLU A 63 -12.68 -1.15 8.79
N GLN A 64 -13.98 -1.06 9.08
CA GLN A 64 -14.88 -0.13 8.40
C GLN A 64 -14.84 1.22 9.11
N CYS A 65 -14.42 2.26 8.37
CA CYS A 65 -14.38 3.65 8.81
C CYS A 65 -15.51 4.45 8.12
N SER A 66 -15.77 5.68 8.61
CA SER A 66 -16.74 6.60 8.01
C SER A 66 -16.44 6.98 6.56
N GLY A 67 -15.17 6.89 6.13
CA GLY A 67 -14.72 7.19 4.75
C GLY A 67 -14.43 5.97 3.86
N GLY A 68 -14.67 4.75 4.34
CA GLY A 68 -14.32 3.53 3.61
C GLY A 68 -13.63 2.49 4.50
N VAL A 69 -12.59 1.85 3.99
CA VAL A 69 -11.84 0.81 4.68
C VAL A 69 -10.51 1.37 5.17
N GLY A 70 -10.10 0.95 6.36
CA GLY A 70 -8.79 1.26 6.94
C GLY A 70 -8.10 0.00 7.47
N LEU A 71 -6.83 0.17 7.86
CA LEU A 71 -6.06 -0.82 8.60
C LEU A 71 -6.29 -0.62 10.10
N THR A 72 -6.55 -1.71 10.82
CA THR A 72 -6.48 -1.70 12.28
C THR A 72 -5.04 -1.49 12.75
N HIS A 73 -4.82 -1.36 14.06
CA HIS A 73 -3.46 -1.34 14.61
C HIS A 73 -2.63 -2.56 14.17
N ASN A 74 -3.20 -3.76 14.29
CA ASN A 74 -2.55 -5.01 13.85
C ASN A 74 -2.31 -5.03 12.33
N GLY A 75 -3.24 -4.47 11.54
CA GLY A 75 -3.07 -4.33 10.09
C GLY A 75 -1.88 -3.44 9.72
N LYS A 76 -1.70 -2.31 10.43
CA LYS A 76 -0.56 -1.41 10.22
C LYS A 76 0.75 -2.08 10.59
N GLU A 77 0.82 -2.72 11.76
CA GLU A 77 2.01 -3.44 12.20
C GLU A 77 2.40 -4.55 11.22
N TYR A 78 1.40 -5.27 10.67
CA TYR A 78 1.64 -6.27 9.64
C TYR A 78 2.27 -5.66 8.38
N VAL A 79 1.74 -4.55 7.88
CA VAL A 79 2.29 -3.89 6.68
C VAL A 79 3.72 -3.41 6.94
N GLU A 80 3.99 -2.83 8.10
CA GLU A 80 5.32 -2.33 8.45
C GLU A 80 6.35 -3.45 8.59
N GLN A 81 6.03 -4.50 9.35
CA GLN A 81 6.99 -5.54 9.72
C GLN A 81 7.06 -6.66 8.69
N ALA A 82 5.91 -7.14 8.20
CA ALA A 82 5.85 -8.31 7.31
C ALA A 82 5.99 -7.93 5.83
N LEU A 83 5.45 -6.77 5.42
CA LEU A 83 5.58 -6.29 4.03
C LEU A 83 6.76 -5.35 3.83
N GLY A 84 7.47 -4.98 4.90
CA GLY A 84 8.69 -4.18 4.84
C GLY A 84 8.48 -2.68 4.62
N PHE A 85 7.30 -2.16 4.95
CA PHE A 85 7.00 -0.72 4.80
C PHE A 85 7.46 0.14 5.99
N LYS A 86 8.09 -0.48 7.01
CA LYS A 86 8.58 0.24 8.19
C LYS A 86 9.57 1.35 7.79
N GLY A 87 9.32 2.56 8.28
CA GLY A 87 10.20 3.71 8.08
C GLY A 87 10.01 4.46 6.75
N ILE A 88 8.98 4.11 5.97
CA ILE A 88 8.62 4.88 4.77
C ILE A 88 8.07 6.24 5.19
N ASP A 89 8.61 7.31 4.60
CA ASP A 89 8.04 8.65 4.69
C ASP A 89 6.77 8.72 3.83
N LEU A 90 5.62 8.53 4.47
CA LEU A 90 4.31 8.58 3.82
C LEU A 90 3.99 9.96 3.24
N CYS A 91 4.49 11.05 3.84
CA CYS A 91 4.29 12.39 3.33
C CYS A 91 5.02 12.58 2.00
N LEU A 92 6.27 12.14 1.93
CA LEU A 92 7.03 12.13 0.69
C LEU A 92 6.37 11.22 -0.36
N TYR A 93 6.02 9.99 0.03
CA TYR A 93 5.38 9.04 -0.88
C TYR A 93 4.12 9.60 -1.54
N ARG A 94 3.20 10.19 -0.74
CA ARG A 94 1.96 10.80 -1.27
C ARG A 94 2.25 11.94 -2.24
N ARG A 95 3.19 12.83 -1.90
CA ARG A 95 3.61 13.94 -2.79
C ARG A 95 4.13 13.42 -4.13
N LEU A 96 4.94 12.36 -4.10
CA LEU A 96 5.49 11.74 -5.32
C LEU A 96 4.42 11.01 -6.13
N ALA A 97 3.42 10.41 -5.47
CA ALA A 97 2.31 9.74 -6.15
C ALA A 97 1.42 10.72 -6.94
N GLU A 98 1.24 11.94 -6.44
CA GLU A 98 0.31 12.93 -7.00
C GLU A 98 0.91 13.84 -8.07
N SER A 99 2.24 14.04 -8.08
CA SER A 99 2.88 15.00 -8.99
C SER A 99 4.06 14.39 -9.73
N GLU A 100 3.98 14.43 -11.07
CA GLU A 100 5.09 14.08 -11.96
C GLU A 100 6.28 15.01 -11.75
N GLN A 101 6.03 16.32 -11.65
CA GLN A 101 7.08 17.30 -11.39
C GLN A 101 7.81 17.03 -10.05
N ALA A 102 7.08 16.58 -9.03
CA ALA A 102 7.69 16.19 -7.75
C ALA A 102 8.58 14.94 -7.89
N ARG A 103 8.19 13.98 -8.74
CA ARG A 103 9.03 12.81 -9.05
C ARG A 103 10.30 13.21 -9.77
N ASP A 104 10.19 14.04 -10.80
CA ASP A 104 11.34 14.49 -11.59
C ASP A 104 12.32 15.28 -10.72
N ALA A 105 11.82 16.23 -9.93
CA ALA A 105 12.64 17.02 -9.03
C ALA A 105 13.33 16.15 -7.96
N TYR A 106 12.66 15.13 -7.45
CA TYR A 106 13.24 14.20 -6.49
C TYR A 106 14.32 13.31 -7.14
N ALA A 107 14.07 12.79 -8.35
CA ALA A 107 15.05 12.03 -9.11
C ALA A 107 16.31 12.86 -9.40
N ASP A 108 16.15 14.10 -9.83
CA ASP A 108 17.26 15.05 -10.03
C ASP A 108 18.07 15.29 -8.75
N ALA A 109 17.40 15.44 -7.61
CA ALA A 109 18.06 15.63 -6.32
C ALA A 109 18.88 14.40 -5.91
N LEU A 110 18.36 13.19 -6.13
CA LEU A 110 19.08 11.94 -5.87
C LEU A 110 20.34 11.81 -6.74
N VAL A 111 20.26 12.13 -8.03
CA VAL A 111 21.42 12.14 -8.94
C VAL A 111 22.48 13.14 -8.47
N LYS A 112 22.07 14.39 -8.17
CA LYS A 112 22.99 15.44 -7.72
C LYS A 112 23.70 15.09 -6.41
N ASN A 113 23.02 14.44 -5.47
CA ASN A 113 23.62 14.00 -4.22
C ASN A 113 24.56 12.80 -4.40
N THR A 114 24.26 11.89 -5.34
CA THR A 114 25.13 10.75 -5.67
C THR A 114 26.45 11.22 -6.31
N VAL A 115 26.39 12.23 -7.19
CA VAL A 115 27.60 12.82 -7.82
C VAL A 115 28.49 13.55 -6.80
N ARG A 116 27.89 14.26 -5.82
CA ARG A 116 28.63 14.98 -4.77
C ARG A 116 29.39 14.05 -3.81
N HIS A 117 28.93 12.82 -3.60
CA HIS A 117 29.63 11.85 -2.76
C HIS A 117 30.75 11.08 -3.50
N SER A 118 30.77 11.09 -4.83
CA SER A 118 31.83 10.45 -5.64
C SER A 118 33.06 11.36 -5.83
N THR A 119 32.92 12.68 -5.69
CA THR A 119 34.03 13.66 -5.83
C THR A 119 34.80 13.94 -4.53
N ASN A 120 34.44 13.29 -3.42
CA ASN A 120 35.09 13.44 -2.11
C ASN A 120 35.63 12.10 -1.56
N ALA A 121 36.05 11.19 -2.43
CA ALA A 121 36.85 10.03 -2.01
C ALA A 121 38.35 10.42 -2.03
N PRO A 122 39.09 10.23 -0.92
CA PRO A 122 40.53 10.53 -0.86
C PRO A 122 41.39 9.57 -1.71
#